data_AF-A0A9D5EPM7-F1
#
_entry.id   AF-A0A9D5EPM7-F1
#
_cell.length_a   1.000
_cell.length_b   1.000
_cell.length_c   1.000
_cell.angle_alpha   90.00
_cell.angle_beta   90.00
_cell.angle_gamma   90.00
#
_symmetry.space_group_name_H-M   'P 1'
#
loop_
_entity.id
_entity.type
_entity.pdbx_description
1 polymer ?
#
loop_
_entity_poly.entity_id
_entity_poly.type
_entity_poly.pdbx_seq_one_letter_code
_entity_poly.pdbx_strand_id
1 'polypeptide(L)'
;MALTCRVVVAILIWATGECAWSAAQEAGGERAPKDYTDVSLKELGITQFEPKKDLETGFVVGGVNETKAIRNLKKINGIAIADLEKSMRPGGLSDAGFLGKDERLLDVMAADNEFVLKAGLTHQQIALQLRIFEELVREVDSVEKPITGLTVVTKPFTYRGSNFQVKKVIYKGSQESPFQDDTSGSVDYFLTNLGTGE
;
A
#
# COMPACT_ATOMS: atom_id res chain seq x y z
N MET A 1 40.27 -0.06 48.33
CA MET A 1 39.03 0.62 48.76
C MET A 1 37.93 0.13 47.84
N ALA A 2 37.13 -0.83 48.32
CA ALA A 2 36.15 -1.57 47.53
C ALA A 2 34.82 -0.82 47.51
N LEU A 3 34.33 -0.45 46.32
CA LEU A 3 32.94 -0.02 46.16
C LEU A 3 32.08 -1.24 45.84
N THR A 4 31.24 -1.57 46.82
CA THR A 4 30.25 -2.63 46.80
C THR A 4 29.15 -2.35 45.80
N CYS A 5 28.93 -3.36 44.94
CA CYS A 5 27.73 -3.62 44.17
C CYS A 5 26.47 -3.61 45.06
N ARG A 6 25.43 -2.86 44.67
CA ARG A 6 24.07 -3.02 45.19
C ARG A 6 23.13 -3.16 43.99
N VAL A 7 22.80 -4.41 43.68
CA VAL A 7 21.68 -4.77 42.82
C VAL A 7 20.40 -4.54 43.62
N VAL A 8 19.60 -3.56 43.21
CA VAL A 8 18.22 -3.40 43.70
C VAL A 8 17.32 -4.09 42.67
N VAL A 9 16.86 -5.28 43.02
CA VAL A 9 15.78 -5.97 42.31
C VAL A 9 14.47 -5.32 42.75
N ALA A 10 13.86 -4.53 41.87
CA ALA A 10 12.48 -4.09 42.02
C ALA A 10 11.59 -4.99 41.15
N ILE A 11 10.91 -5.94 41.79
CA ILE A 11 9.80 -6.68 41.20
C ILE A 11 8.55 -5.82 41.40
N LEU A 12 8.02 -5.25 40.31
CA LEU A 12 6.66 -4.73 40.27
C LEU A 12 5.80 -5.68 39.42
N ILE A 13 4.85 -6.32 40.09
CA ILE A 13 3.73 -7.05 39.49
C ILE A 13 2.49 -6.15 39.64
N TRP A 14 1.49 -6.37 38.78
CA TRP A 14 0.16 -5.73 38.63
C TRP A 14 0.20 -4.54 37.66
N ALA A 15 -0.62 -4.45 36.61
CA ALA A 15 -1.90 -5.08 36.32
C ALA A 15 -2.09 -5.22 34.79
N THR A 16 -2.97 -6.14 34.39
CA THR A 16 -3.55 -6.24 33.04
C THR A 16 -4.11 -4.89 32.61
N GLY A 17 -3.38 -4.20 31.73
CA GLY A 17 -3.88 -3.04 31.02
C GLY A 17 -4.86 -3.50 29.95
N GLU A 18 -6.11 -3.70 30.35
CA GLU A 18 -7.22 -3.45 29.46
C GLU A 18 -7.04 -2.01 28.94
N CYS A 19 -6.86 -1.84 27.62
CA CYS A 19 -6.98 -0.55 26.97
C CYS A 19 -8.43 -0.07 27.08
N ALA A 20 -8.85 0.30 28.29
CA ALA A 20 -10.04 1.07 28.52
C ALA A 20 -9.77 2.47 27.97
N TRP A 21 -10.19 2.68 26.72
CA TRP A 21 -10.42 4.00 26.14
C TRP A 21 -11.58 4.62 26.93
N SER A 22 -11.27 5.06 28.16
CA SER A 22 -12.23 5.72 29.05
C SER A 22 -12.31 7.18 28.62
N ALA A 23 -13.48 7.50 28.09
CA ALA A 23 -14.06 8.81 27.86
C ALA A 23 -13.35 9.99 28.55
N ALA A 24 -12.55 10.71 27.77
CA ALA A 24 -12.32 12.14 27.93
C ALA A 24 -12.94 12.86 26.72
N GLN A 25 -14.24 12.71 26.53
CA GLN A 25 -15.05 13.66 25.79
C GLN A 25 -15.59 14.65 26.82
N GLU A 26 -15.24 15.93 26.67
CA GLU A 26 -16.13 17.11 26.85
C GLU A 26 -15.26 18.38 26.87
N ALA A 27 -15.10 19.01 25.69
CA ALA A 27 -15.04 20.46 25.45
C ALA A 27 -14.54 20.75 24.03
N GLY A 28 -15.24 20.18 23.04
CA GLY A 28 -14.92 20.28 21.62
C GLY A 28 -15.52 19.06 20.95
N GLY A 29 -16.74 19.18 20.43
CA GLY A 29 -17.52 18.06 19.89
C GLY A 29 -16.87 17.45 18.65
N GLU A 30 -15.82 16.66 18.84
CA GLU A 30 -15.17 15.90 17.80
C GLU A 30 -16.15 14.79 17.38
N ARG A 31 -16.70 14.91 16.17
CA ARG A 31 -17.58 13.91 15.59
C ARG A 31 -16.83 12.58 15.52
N ALA A 32 -17.51 11.49 15.82
CA ALA A 32 -16.96 10.15 15.63
C ALA A 32 -16.38 9.99 14.20
N PRO A 33 -15.30 9.21 14.03
CA PRO A 33 -14.75 8.88 12.72
C PRO A 33 -15.85 8.43 11.74
N LYS A 34 -15.78 8.88 10.49
CA LYS A 34 -16.72 8.42 9.46
C LYS A 34 -16.45 6.94 9.18
N ASP A 35 -17.52 6.14 9.18
CA ASP A 35 -17.46 4.71 8.91
C ASP A 35 -17.73 4.42 7.44
N TYR A 36 -16.81 3.71 6.81
CA TYR A 36 -16.82 3.29 5.41
C TYR A 36 -16.89 1.78 5.25
N THR A 37 -17.25 1.04 6.29
CA THR A 37 -17.30 -0.43 6.27
C THR A 37 -18.19 -0.97 5.14
N ASP A 38 -19.33 -0.32 4.88
CA ASP A 38 -20.31 -0.74 3.89
C ASP A 38 -20.30 0.10 2.61
N VAL A 39 -19.24 0.89 2.38
CA VAL A 39 -19.15 1.72 1.17
C VAL A 39 -19.06 0.85 -0.08
N SER A 40 -19.91 1.12 -1.05
CA SER A 40 -19.91 0.41 -2.32
C SER A 40 -18.84 0.95 -3.28
N LEU A 41 -18.32 0.10 -4.16
CA LEU A 41 -17.37 0.54 -5.20
C LEU A 41 -17.94 1.65 -6.08
N LYS A 42 -19.26 1.60 -6.35
CA LYS A 42 -19.96 2.61 -7.15
C LYS A 42 -19.97 3.98 -6.47
N GLU A 43 -20.17 4.03 -5.15
CA GLU A 43 -20.12 5.28 -4.38
C GLU A 43 -18.71 5.89 -4.36
N LEU A 44 -17.68 5.04 -4.40
CA LEU A 44 -16.28 5.47 -4.55
C LEU A 44 -15.89 5.78 -6.00
N GLY A 45 -16.79 5.62 -6.97
CA GLY A 45 -16.47 5.79 -8.39
C GLY A 45 -15.47 4.76 -8.94
N ILE A 46 -15.27 3.64 -8.26
CA ILE A 46 -14.31 2.59 -8.64
C ILE A 46 -14.98 1.66 -9.67
N THR A 47 -14.41 1.62 -10.87
CA THR A 47 -14.73 0.61 -11.88
C THR A 47 -13.66 -0.47 -11.86
N GLN A 48 -14.06 -1.74 -11.80
CA GLN A 48 -13.11 -2.83 -11.88
C GLN A 48 -12.57 -2.97 -13.31
N PHE A 49 -11.27 -3.23 -13.42
CA PHE A 49 -10.64 -3.47 -14.71
C PHE A 49 -11.06 -4.85 -15.24
N GLU A 50 -11.59 -4.89 -16.46
CA GLU A 50 -11.96 -6.14 -17.13
C GLU A 50 -10.71 -6.88 -17.62
N PRO A 51 -10.48 -8.14 -17.18
CA PRO A 51 -9.30 -8.88 -17.58
C PRO A 51 -9.18 -9.05 -19.09
N LYS A 52 -8.00 -8.80 -19.65
CA LYS A 52 -7.73 -8.92 -21.09
C LYS A 52 -6.61 -9.93 -21.34
N LYS A 53 -6.94 -10.98 -22.10
CA LYS A 53 -5.97 -12.00 -22.49
C LYS A 53 -5.17 -11.57 -23.72
N ASP A 54 -3.84 -11.63 -23.60
CA ASP A 54 -2.91 -11.59 -24.73
C ASP A 54 -2.99 -12.92 -25.48
N LEU A 55 -3.32 -12.84 -26.76
CA LEU A 55 -3.53 -14.03 -27.61
C LEU A 55 -2.21 -14.74 -27.96
N GLU A 56 -1.09 -14.04 -27.92
CA GLU A 56 0.22 -14.60 -28.27
C GLU A 56 0.87 -15.31 -27.07
N THR A 57 0.79 -14.69 -25.90
CA THR A 57 1.46 -15.20 -24.69
C THR A 57 0.52 -16.00 -23.79
N GLY A 58 -0.80 -15.82 -23.95
CA GLY A 58 -1.81 -16.36 -23.06
C GLY A 58 -1.91 -15.63 -21.72
N PHE A 59 -1.09 -14.61 -21.48
CA PHE A 59 -1.07 -13.79 -20.27
C PHE A 59 -2.35 -12.96 -20.17
N VAL A 60 -2.91 -12.85 -18.97
CA VAL A 60 -4.14 -12.12 -18.72
C VAL A 60 -3.82 -10.85 -17.94
N VAL A 61 -3.83 -9.71 -18.63
CA VAL A 61 -3.69 -8.38 -18.01
C VAL A 61 -4.92 -8.12 -17.16
N GLY A 62 -4.71 -7.72 -15.90
CA GLY A 62 -5.80 -7.54 -14.94
C GLY A 62 -6.46 -8.85 -14.48
N GLY A 63 -5.91 -10.02 -14.84
CA GLY A 63 -6.40 -11.33 -14.38
C GLY A 63 -5.36 -12.15 -13.61
N VAL A 64 -5.76 -13.36 -13.22
CA VAL A 64 -4.88 -14.32 -12.55
C VAL A 64 -4.07 -15.07 -13.60
N ASN A 65 -2.77 -15.24 -13.33
CA ASN A 65 -1.85 -15.93 -14.22
C ASN A 65 -1.12 -17.05 -13.48
N GLU A 66 -0.90 -18.16 -14.16
CA GLU A 66 0.01 -19.20 -13.69
C GLU A 66 1.45 -18.66 -13.67
N THR A 67 2.20 -18.97 -12.61
CA THR A 67 3.61 -18.55 -12.50
C THR A 67 4.44 -19.04 -13.70
N LYS A 68 4.14 -20.23 -14.23
CA LYS A 68 4.80 -20.74 -15.43
C LYS A 68 4.54 -19.85 -16.65
N ALA A 69 3.36 -19.23 -16.78
CA ALA A 69 3.09 -18.31 -17.87
C ALA A 69 3.96 -17.05 -17.75
N ILE A 70 4.08 -16.50 -16.53
CA ILE A 70 4.93 -15.32 -16.23
C ILE A 70 6.39 -15.58 -16.64
N ARG A 71 6.96 -16.72 -16.22
CA ARG A 71 8.36 -17.07 -16.53
C ARG A 71 8.66 -17.23 -18.02
N ASN A 72 7.64 -17.45 -18.85
CA ASN A 72 7.78 -17.65 -20.29
C ASN A 72 7.42 -16.40 -21.11
N LEU A 73 7.12 -15.27 -20.47
CA LEU A 73 6.84 -14.02 -21.16
C LEU A 73 8.04 -13.55 -21.97
N LYS A 74 7.78 -13.14 -23.21
CA LYS A 74 8.77 -12.47 -24.07
C LYS A 74 8.54 -10.97 -24.17
N LYS A 75 7.30 -10.55 -23.93
CA LYS A 75 6.88 -9.15 -23.96
C LYS A 75 5.70 -8.92 -23.01
N ILE A 76 5.53 -7.69 -22.56
CA ILE A 76 4.38 -7.18 -21.80
C ILE A 76 3.96 -5.87 -22.47
N ASN A 77 2.66 -5.71 -22.76
CA ASN A 77 2.12 -4.53 -23.44
C ASN A 77 2.88 -4.13 -24.73
N GLY A 78 3.38 -5.12 -25.46
CA GLY A 78 4.15 -4.90 -26.70
C GLY A 78 5.64 -4.60 -26.49
N ILE A 79 6.12 -4.46 -25.26
CA ILE A 79 7.52 -4.19 -24.92
C ILE A 79 8.25 -5.50 -24.64
N ALA A 80 9.40 -5.74 -25.28
CA ALA A 80 10.21 -6.92 -24.99
C ALA A 80 10.70 -6.90 -23.53
N ILE A 81 10.73 -8.05 -22.87
CA ILE A 81 11.17 -8.14 -21.46
C ILE A 81 12.57 -7.59 -21.26
N ALA A 82 13.50 -7.82 -22.18
CA ALA A 82 14.86 -7.31 -22.09
C ALA A 82 14.93 -5.77 -22.14
N ASP A 83 14.09 -5.14 -22.97
CA ASP A 83 14.02 -3.68 -23.07
C ASP A 83 13.37 -3.07 -21.83
N LEU A 84 12.34 -3.73 -21.31
CA LEU A 84 11.65 -3.34 -20.09
C LEU A 84 12.58 -3.47 -18.86
N GLU A 85 13.31 -4.57 -18.73
CA GLU A 85 14.30 -4.74 -17.67
C GLU A 85 15.39 -3.66 -17.72
N LYS A 86 15.85 -3.31 -18.92
CA LYS A 86 16.86 -2.25 -19.10
C LYS A 86 16.31 -0.89 -18.65
N SER A 87 15.07 -0.56 -18.97
CA SER A 87 14.45 0.71 -18.57
C SER A 87 14.15 0.78 -17.06
N MET A 88 13.95 -0.37 -16.42
CA MET A 88 13.70 -0.49 -14.98
C MET A 88 14.96 -0.45 -14.11
N ARG A 89 16.17 -0.43 -14.68
CA ARG A 89 17.42 -0.31 -13.91
C ARG A 89 17.62 1.09 -13.33
N PRO A 90 18.48 1.24 -12.31
CA PRO A 90 18.90 2.56 -11.81
C PRO A 90 19.42 3.44 -12.95
N GLY A 91 18.96 4.70 -13.01
CA GLY A 91 19.28 5.65 -14.07
C GLY A 91 18.52 5.44 -15.39
N GLY A 92 17.56 4.49 -15.42
CA GLY A 92 16.60 4.32 -16.51
C GLY A 92 15.41 5.25 -16.34
N LEU A 93 14.22 4.68 -16.17
CA LEU A 93 12.98 5.42 -15.90
C LEU A 93 12.87 5.93 -14.44
N SER A 94 13.76 5.46 -13.56
CA SER A 94 13.87 5.90 -12.17
C SER A 94 15.33 6.01 -11.78
N ASP A 95 15.70 7.06 -11.05
CA ASP A 95 17.08 7.26 -10.57
C ASP A 95 17.54 6.09 -9.70
N ALA A 96 16.67 5.62 -8.81
CA ALA A 96 16.93 4.46 -7.95
C ALA A 96 16.65 3.12 -8.66
N GLY A 97 15.85 3.13 -9.73
CA GLY A 97 15.40 1.94 -10.44
C GLY A 97 14.19 1.27 -9.78
N PHE A 98 13.49 0.46 -10.57
CA PHE A 98 12.42 -0.44 -10.11
C PHE A 98 12.92 -1.86 -9.82
N LEU A 99 14.10 -2.20 -10.35
CA LEU A 99 14.79 -3.46 -10.13
C LEU A 99 16.18 -3.20 -9.55
N GLY A 100 16.57 -4.01 -8.58
CA GLY A 100 17.95 -4.09 -8.11
C GLY A 100 18.90 -4.49 -9.24
N LYS A 101 20.20 -4.22 -9.08
CA LYS A 101 21.21 -4.38 -10.14
C LYS A 101 21.23 -5.78 -10.79
N ASP A 102 21.03 -6.82 -9.98
CA ASP A 102 21.16 -8.23 -10.39
C ASP A 102 19.79 -8.94 -10.45
N GLU A 103 18.69 -8.23 -10.18
CA GLU A 103 17.35 -8.81 -10.23
C GLU A 103 16.88 -9.01 -11.68
N ARG A 104 16.03 -10.00 -11.91
CA ARG A 104 15.37 -10.23 -13.20
C ARG A 104 13.87 -10.02 -13.04
N LEU A 105 13.27 -9.26 -13.94
CA LEU A 105 11.86 -8.87 -13.89
C LEU A 105 10.95 -10.10 -13.77
N LEU A 106 11.15 -11.10 -14.63
CA LEU A 106 10.30 -12.29 -14.61
C LEU A 106 10.48 -13.15 -13.36
N ASP A 107 11.65 -13.10 -12.72
CA ASP A 107 11.88 -13.84 -11.47
C ASP A 107 11.22 -13.12 -10.29
N VAL A 108 11.30 -11.79 -10.24
CA VAL A 108 10.58 -10.96 -9.26
C VAL A 108 9.06 -11.15 -9.40
N MET A 109 8.52 -10.95 -10.61
CA MET A 109 7.08 -11.12 -10.87
C MET A 109 6.59 -12.54 -10.55
N ALA A 110 7.39 -13.56 -10.84
CA ALA A 110 7.03 -14.94 -10.51
C ALA A 110 7.04 -15.19 -9.00
N ALA A 111 8.04 -14.68 -8.27
CA ALA A 111 8.11 -14.78 -6.82
C ALA A 111 6.93 -14.08 -6.15
N ASP A 112 6.58 -12.88 -6.60
CA ASP A 112 5.42 -12.13 -6.10
C ASP A 112 4.11 -12.88 -6.36
N ASN A 113 3.93 -13.44 -7.56
CA ASN A 113 2.74 -14.22 -7.90
C ASN A 113 2.64 -15.48 -7.03
N GLU A 114 3.74 -16.21 -6.84
CA GLU A 114 3.77 -17.38 -5.94
C GLU A 114 3.42 -17.00 -4.50
N PHE A 115 3.96 -15.88 -4.00
CA PHE A 115 3.67 -15.37 -2.66
C PHE A 115 2.18 -15.03 -2.49
N VAL A 116 1.62 -14.26 -3.42
CA VAL A 116 0.21 -13.84 -3.40
C VAL A 116 -0.74 -15.03 -3.48
N LEU A 117 -0.49 -15.96 -4.42
CA LEU A 117 -1.32 -17.15 -4.56
C LEU A 117 -1.22 -18.08 -3.35
N LYS A 118 -0.03 -18.23 -2.75
CA LYS A 118 0.17 -19.04 -1.54
C LYS A 118 -0.60 -18.48 -0.34
N ALA A 119 -0.80 -17.16 -0.28
CA ALA A 119 -1.64 -16.52 0.72
C ALA A 119 -3.16 -16.67 0.43
N GLY A 120 -3.54 -17.34 -0.67
CA GLY A 120 -4.94 -17.45 -1.08
C GLY A 120 -5.52 -16.16 -1.65
N LEU A 121 -4.67 -15.25 -2.11
CA LEU A 121 -5.03 -13.94 -2.65
C LEU A 121 -4.78 -13.87 -4.15
N THR A 122 -5.31 -12.82 -4.79
CA THR A 122 -4.95 -12.42 -6.15
C THR A 122 -4.43 -10.99 -6.17
N HIS A 123 -3.63 -10.65 -7.18
CA HIS A 123 -3.18 -9.26 -7.37
C HIS A 123 -4.36 -8.29 -7.53
N GLN A 124 -5.48 -8.73 -8.11
CA GLN A 124 -6.69 -7.91 -8.27
C GLN A 124 -7.36 -7.61 -6.91
N GLN A 125 -7.38 -8.59 -6.00
CA GLN A 125 -7.92 -8.37 -4.66
C GLN A 125 -7.07 -7.34 -3.91
N ILE A 126 -5.75 -7.45 -3.98
CA ILE A 126 -4.83 -6.48 -3.35
C ILE A 126 -5.00 -5.10 -3.98
N ALA A 127 -4.94 -5.00 -5.31
CA ALA A 127 -5.10 -3.74 -6.04
C ALA A 127 -6.44 -3.06 -5.75
N LEU A 128 -7.52 -3.83 -5.65
CA LEU A 128 -8.84 -3.31 -5.30
C LEU A 128 -8.86 -2.69 -3.90
N GLN A 129 -8.24 -3.33 -2.91
CA GLN A 129 -8.16 -2.77 -1.56
C GLN A 129 -7.35 -1.47 -1.54
N LEU A 130 -6.19 -1.45 -2.23
CA LEU A 130 -5.37 -0.24 -2.34
C LEU A 130 -6.15 0.89 -3.03
N ARG A 131 -6.92 0.58 -4.08
CA ARG A 131 -7.75 1.58 -4.77
C ARG A 131 -8.86 2.12 -3.88
N ILE A 132 -9.51 1.27 -3.08
CA ILE A 132 -10.50 1.72 -2.09
C ILE A 132 -9.86 2.71 -1.12
N PHE A 133 -8.69 2.38 -0.53
CA PHE A 133 -8.00 3.29 0.38
C PHE A 133 -7.64 4.62 -0.28
N GLU A 134 -7.19 4.62 -1.53
CA GLU A 134 -6.91 5.85 -2.27
C GLU A 134 -8.13 6.76 -2.36
N GLU A 135 -9.32 6.22 -2.70
CA GLU A 135 -10.56 7.00 -2.79
C GLU A 135 -11.08 7.44 -1.42
N LEU A 136 -10.97 6.58 -0.40
CA LEU A 136 -11.32 6.95 0.98
C LEU A 136 -10.46 8.11 1.47
N VAL A 137 -9.15 8.07 1.18
CA VAL A 137 -8.26 9.16 1.53
C VAL A 137 -8.67 10.44 0.81
N ARG A 138 -8.97 10.43 -0.49
CA ARG A 138 -9.44 11.64 -1.20
C ARG A 138 -10.69 12.26 -0.56
N GLU A 139 -11.63 11.43 -0.13
CA GLU A 139 -12.85 11.87 0.54
C GLU A 139 -12.55 12.49 1.92
N VAL A 140 -11.67 11.87 2.72
CA VAL A 140 -11.34 12.33 4.09
C VAL A 140 -10.36 13.52 4.11
N ASP A 141 -9.48 13.61 3.11
CA ASP A 141 -8.41 14.62 2.93
C ASP A 141 -8.96 16.01 2.55
N SER A 142 -10.26 16.13 2.35
CA SER A 142 -10.92 17.35 1.86
C SER A 142 -10.90 18.54 2.84
N VAL A 143 -10.20 18.48 3.98
CA VAL A 143 -10.38 19.46 5.08
C VAL A 143 -9.11 20.09 5.69
N GLU A 144 -7.87 19.64 5.47
CA GLU A 144 -6.72 20.28 6.16
C GLU A 144 -5.58 20.76 5.26
N LYS A 145 -5.16 22.01 5.51
CA LYS A 145 -4.02 22.63 4.83
C LYS A 145 -2.76 21.78 5.09
N PRO A 146 -1.92 21.53 4.08
CA PRO A 146 -0.75 20.67 4.24
C PRO A 146 0.17 21.21 5.35
N ILE A 147 0.52 20.34 6.29
CA ILE A 147 1.30 20.68 7.51
C ILE A 147 2.68 21.24 7.12
N THR A 148 3.23 20.77 5.99
CA THR A 148 4.48 21.27 5.38
C THR A 148 4.46 21.13 3.86
N GLY A 149 3.45 21.67 3.15
CA GLY A 149 3.39 21.76 1.68
C GLY A 149 3.41 20.46 0.85
N LEU A 150 3.80 19.31 1.44
CA LEU A 150 4.11 18.04 0.80
C LEU A 150 3.75 16.84 1.70
N THR A 151 3.17 17.06 2.87
CA THR A 151 2.69 15.99 3.76
C THR A 151 1.32 16.36 4.31
N VAL A 152 0.39 15.43 4.22
CA VAL A 152 -0.97 15.56 4.74
C VAL A 152 -1.29 14.34 5.58
N VAL A 153 -1.98 14.54 6.69
CA VAL A 153 -2.45 13.46 7.57
C VAL A 153 -3.96 13.54 7.61
N THR A 154 -4.63 12.44 7.28
CA THR A 154 -6.09 12.39 7.28
C THR A 154 -6.63 12.40 8.70
N LYS A 155 -7.89 12.81 8.84
CA LYS A 155 -8.67 12.45 10.02
C LYS A 155 -8.80 10.91 10.11
N PRO A 156 -8.94 10.35 11.31
CA PRO A 156 -9.26 8.95 11.46
C PRO A 156 -10.57 8.58 10.76
N PHE A 157 -10.63 7.38 10.18
CA PHE A 157 -11.85 6.81 9.60
C PHE A 157 -11.94 5.32 9.93
N THR A 158 -13.15 4.77 9.93
CA THR A 158 -13.39 3.34 10.14
C THR A 158 -13.55 2.64 8.80
N TYR A 159 -12.86 1.52 8.61
CA TYR A 159 -13.02 0.64 7.46
C TYR A 159 -12.96 -0.81 7.92
N ARG A 160 -14.01 -1.58 7.62
CA ARG A 160 -14.16 -2.98 8.02
C ARG A 160 -13.93 -3.21 9.51
N GLY A 161 -14.53 -2.35 10.33
CA GLY A 161 -14.44 -2.40 11.79
C GLY A 161 -13.08 -2.03 12.39
N SER A 162 -12.10 -1.63 11.57
CA SER A 162 -10.80 -1.13 12.03
C SER A 162 -10.70 0.38 11.83
N ASN A 163 -10.05 1.07 12.77
CA ASN A 163 -9.84 2.51 12.70
C ASN A 163 -8.47 2.78 12.05
N PHE A 164 -8.47 3.59 11.01
CA PHE A 164 -7.27 3.90 10.26
C PHE A 164 -7.00 5.40 10.24
N GLN A 165 -5.72 5.74 10.12
CA GLN A 165 -5.26 7.06 9.74
C GLN A 165 -4.26 6.92 8.59
N VAL A 166 -4.30 7.84 7.63
CA VAL A 166 -3.36 7.83 6.51
C VAL A 166 -2.51 9.08 6.55
N LYS A 167 -1.20 8.89 6.47
CA LYS A 167 -0.25 9.95 6.12
C LYS A 167 0.06 9.85 4.64
N LYS A 168 -0.12 10.95 3.92
CA LYS A 168 0.17 11.10 2.50
C LYS A 168 1.40 11.97 2.34
N VAL A 169 2.40 11.52 1.59
CA VAL A 169 3.59 12.30 1.24
C VAL A 169 3.58 12.54 -0.26
N ILE A 170 3.58 13.81 -0.65
CA ILE A 170 3.55 14.24 -2.04
C ILE A 170 4.96 14.66 -2.44
N TYR A 171 5.45 14.13 -3.54
CA TYR A 171 6.76 14.47 -4.08
C TYR A 171 6.64 15.48 -5.23
N LYS A 172 7.75 16.16 -5.52
CA LYS A 172 7.86 17.01 -6.71
C LYS A 172 8.28 16.14 -7.89
N GLY A 173 7.42 16.03 -8.89
CA GLY A 173 7.61 15.20 -10.08
C GLY A 173 6.63 14.02 -10.12
N SER A 174 6.59 13.31 -11.24
CA SER A 174 5.88 12.04 -11.39
C SER A 174 6.88 10.95 -11.78
N GLN A 175 6.60 9.73 -11.33
CA GLN A 175 7.27 8.53 -11.81
C GLN A 175 6.27 7.80 -12.70
N GLU A 176 6.55 7.78 -14.00
CA GLU A 176 5.74 7.07 -14.99
C GLU A 176 5.90 5.55 -14.83
N SER A 177 4.82 4.81 -15.07
CA SER A 177 4.83 3.36 -15.07
C SER A 177 5.72 2.82 -16.20
N PRO A 178 6.58 1.82 -15.94
CA PRO A 178 7.40 1.21 -16.99
C PRO A 178 6.57 0.38 -17.97
N PHE A 179 5.29 0.09 -17.66
CA PHE A 179 4.44 -0.82 -18.43
C PHE A 179 3.62 -0.15 -19.56
N GLN A 180 3.83 1.15 -19.83
CA GLN A 180 3.07 1.91 -20.85
C GLN A 180 1.54 1.79 -20.69
N ASP A 181 1.07 1.96 -19.46
CA ASP A 181 -0.35 1.94 -19.11
C ASP A 181 -0.93 3.33 -18.84
N ASP A 182 -0.19 4.38 -19.23
CA ASP A 182 -0.49 5.80 -19.00
C ASP A 182 -0.69 6.18 -17.52
N THR A 183 -0.19 5.35 -16.59
CA THR A 183 -0.23 5.64 -15.16
C THR A 183 1.09 6.24 -14.67
N SER A 184 0.98 7.12 -13.69
CA SER A 184 2.13 7.67 -12.98
C SER A 184 1.80 7.96 -11.52
N GLY A 185 2.84 7.97 -10.69
CA GLY A 185 2.73 8.19 -9.24
C GLY A 185 3.62 9.33 -8.78
N SER A 186 3.12 10.12 -7.82
CA SER A 186 3.89 11.19 -7.15
C SER A 186 3.61 11.25 -5.66
N VAL A 187 2.94 10.22 -5.12
CA VAL A 187 2.39 10.22 -3.78
C VAL A 187 2.65 8.88 -3.11
N ASP A 188 3.22 8.91 -1.92
CA ASP A 188 3.27 7.78 -1.02
C ASP A 188 2.14 7.87 0.01
N TYR A 189 1.56 6.71 0.33
CA TYR A 189 0.57 6.57 1.39
C TYR A 189 1.11 5.66 2.49
N PHE A 190 1.01 6.12 3.72
CA PHE A 190 1.34 5.38 4.93
C PHE A 190 0.04 5.18 5.70
N LEU A 191 -0.44 3.95 5.73
CA LEU A 191 -1.64 3.57 6.46
C LEU A 191 -1.25 3.09 7.87
N THR A 192 -1.91 3.62 8.89
CA THR A 192 -1.74 3.18 10.27
C THR A 192 -3.06 2.68 10.83
N ASN A 193 -3.09 1.45 11.33
CA ASN A 193 -4.20 0.92 12.11
C ASN A 193 -4.09 1.43 13.55
N LEU A 194 -5.03 2.30 13.95
CA LEU A 194 -5.02 2.94 15.27
C LEU A 194 -5.34 1.96 16.40
N GLY A 195 -5.93 0.80 16.10
CA GLY A 195 -6.21 -0.25 17.09
C GLY A 195 -4.97 -1.09 17.43
N THR A 196 -4.05 -1.29 16.48
CA THR A 196 -2.85 -2.12 16.66
C THR A 196 -1.55 -1.33 16.72
N GLY A 197 -1.52 -0.12 16.17
CA GLY A 197 -0.33 0.71 16.02
C GLY A 197 0.56 0.30 14.83
N GLU A 198 0.11 -0.62 13.99
CA GLU A 198 0.79 -1.08 12.77
C GLU A 198 0.57 -0.15 11.59
#